data_AF-A0A223HZZ7-F1
#
_entry.id   AF-A0A223HZZ7-F1
#
_cell.length_a   1.000
_cell.length_b   1.000
_cell.length_c   1.000
_cell.angle_alpha   90.00
_cell.angle_beta   90.00
_cell.angle_gamma   90.00
#
_symmetry.space_group_name_H-M   'P 1'
#
loop_
_entity.id
_entity.type
_entity.pdbx_description
1 polymer ?
#
loop_
_entity_poly.entity_id
_entity_poly.type
_entity_poly.pdbx_seq_one_letter_code
_entity_poly.pdbx_strand_id
1 'polypeptide(L)'
;MININELVKSLNSLYDYGEIKNNTDLQYLIDQNFIRLAEDRLVITKKWIKFSGKVSREDFISSLLCFYPPLLHKLLKKVYEEACIIGQRGDSKALYEFIDSIPQFAETILNIKDKDVEETEEIKSFYQAVFNGYPQYPSILTKLKTMQLAEDTEDVELSPMGNNPNEIWVQGRRITSSVNLSKLKDKNKYTFTPYEYKDFPVEEKVAEVLSYPWKTFLTILSMVALEYQTAGFEGLSIRPTDHTNYYATQPLDFYIFNTKGREIRVGRLNDFVYEFCMENDMYLFPDKAPEVDKVVFDMMDEQKIDFKDGEYVLNEKFKDLIYSKDIIIKNRSRKFKSTLKDYVEKLRNTL
;
A
#
# COMPACT_ATOMS: atom_id res chain seq x y z
N MET A 1 -12.69 -19.31 -20.83
CA MET A 1 -13.58 -18.15 -20.70
C MET A 1 -13.41 -17.62 -19.29
N ILE A 2 -12.83 -16.43 -19.16
CA ILE A 2 -12.53 -15.84 -17.86
C ILE A 2 -13.81 -15.38 -17.17
N ASN A 3 -13.92 -15.62 -15.86
CA ASN A 3 -15.00 -15.06 -15.05
C ASN A 3 -14.59 -13.68 -14.52
N ILE A 4 -15.15 -12.63 -15.11
CA ILE A 4 -14.77 -11.25 -14.78
C ILE A 4 -15.13 -10.85 -13.36
N ASN A 5 -16.22 -11.37 -12.82
CA ASN A 5 -16.59 -11.07 -11.44
C ASN A 5 -15.55 -11.65 -10.46
N GLU A 6 -15.06 -12.86 -10.72
CA GLU A 6 -13.97 -13.45 -9.93
C GLU A 6 -12.62 -12.75 -10.18
N LEU A 7 -12.37 -12.28 -11.41
CA LEU A 7 -11.17 -11.49 -11.73
C LEU A 7 -11.16 -10.16 -10.96
N VAL A 8 -12.25 -9.38 -11.04
CA VAL A 8 -12.44 -8.12 -10.29
C VAL A 8 -12.30 -8.36 -8.79
N LYS A 9 -12.90 -9.41 -8.26
CA LYS A 9 -12.79 -9.78 -6.85
C LYS A 9 -11.36 -10.15 -6.45
N SER A 10 -10.64 -10.87 -7.31
CA SER A 10 -9.23 -11.22 -7.11
C SER A 10 -8.34 -9.97 -7.11
N LEU A 11 -8.55 -9.05 -8.06
CA LEU A 11 -7.81 -7.79 -8.14
C LEU A 11 -8.08 -6.89 -6.93
N ASN A 12 -9.33 -6.79 -6.48
CA ASN A 12 -9.66 -6.06 -5.25
C ASN A 12 -9.01 -6.70 -4.02
N SER A 13 -9.01 -8.03 -3.92
CA SER A 13 -8.35 -8.75 -2.83
C SER A 13 -6.84 -8.54 -2.84
N LEU A 14 -6.20 -8.54 -4.01
CA LEU A 14 -4.78 -8.18 -4.16
C LEU A 14 -4.51 -6.72 -3.81
N TYR A 15 -5.41 -5.80 -4.16
CA TYR A 15 -5.26 -4.38 -3.82
C TYR A 15 -5.30 -4.15 -2.31
N ASP A 16 -6.21 -4.83 -1.61
CA ASP A 16 -6.39 -4.69 -0.17
C ASP A 16 -5.32 -5.46 0.61
N TYR A 17 -5.04 -6.71 0.22
CA TYR A 17 -4.22 -7.63 1.03
C TYR A 17 -2.83 -7.92 0.46
N GLY A 18 -2.57 -7.54 -0.80
CA GLY A 18 -1.28 -7.72 -1.47
C GLY A 18 -0.91 -9.17 -1.80
N GLU A 19 -1.73 -10.13 -1.39
CA GLU A 19 -1.52 -11.55 -1.57
C GLU A 19 -2.86 -12.28 -1.70
N ILE A 20 -2.95 -13.24 -2.62
CA ILE A 20 -4.07 -14.19 -2.74
C ILE A 20 -3.56 -15.59 -3.08
N LYS A 21 -4.44 -16.60 -2.99
CA LYS A 21 -4.17 -17.93 -3.54
C LYS A 21 -4.02 -17.87 -5.07
N ASN A 22 -3.24 -18.80 -5.62
CA ASN A 22 -3.02 -18.86 -7.06
C ASN A 22 -4.33 -18.87 -7.85
N ASN A 23 -4.40 -18.02 -8.87
CA ASN A 23 -5.50 -17.91 -9.82
C ASN A 23 -4.90 -17.76 -11.22
N THR A 24 -5.13 -18.77 -12.07
CA THR A 24 -4.61 -18.83 -13.44
C THR A 24 -5.14 -17.71 -14.34
N ASP A 25 -6.31 -17.15 -14.03
CA ASP A 25 -6.91 -16.05 -14.79
C ASP A 25 -6.07 -14.76 -14.69
N LEU A 26 -5.16 -14.67 -13.72
CA LEU A 26 -4.24 -13.54 -13.52
C LEU A 26 -2.87 -13.75 -14.17
N GLN A 27 -2.67 -14.82 -14.96
CA GLN A 27 -1.38 -15.10 -15.60
C GLN A 27 -0.85 -13.91 -16.41
N TYR A 28 -1.73 -13.21 -17.11
CA TYR A 28 -1.35 -12.04 -17.90
C TYR A 28 -0.73 -10.92 -17.04
N LEU A 29 -1.08 -10.80 -15.76
CA LEU A 29 -0.44 -9.84 -14.84
C LEU A 29 0.90 -10.32 -14.29
N ILE A 30 1.13 -11.64 -14.26
CA ILE A 30 2.47 -12.20 -14.01
C ILE A 30 3.38 -11.85 -15.18
N ASP A 31 2.91 -12.07 -16.40
CA ASP A 31 3.67 -11.79 -17.63
C ASP A 31 4.03 -10.31 -17.76
N GLN A 32 3.18 -9.42 -17.22
CA GLN A 32 3.41 -7.97 -17.16
C GLN A 32 4.16 -7.50 -15.89
N ASN A 33 4.61 -8.42 -15.04
CA ASN A 33 5.34 -8.18 -13.80
C ASN A 33 4.59 -7.30 -12.77
N PHE A 34 3.25 -7.29 -12.78
CA PHE A 34 2.44 -6.64 -11.74
C PHE A 34 2.29 -7.52 -10.49
N ILE A 35 2.27 -8.83 -10.69
CA ILE A 35 2.24 -9.83 -9.63
C ILE A 35 3.26 -10.92 -9.96
N ARG A 36 3.59 -11.75 -8.98
CA ARG A 36 4.41 -12.95 -9.21
C ARG A 36 3.88 -14.13 -8.41
N LEU A 37 4.17 -15.32 -8.92
CA LEU A 37 3.89 -16.56 -8.22
C LEU A 37 5.03 -16.86 -7.23
N ALA A 38 4.68 -17.03 -5.97
CA ALA A 38 5.58 -17.48 -4.90
C ALA A 38 4.92 -18.66 -4.20
N GLU A 39 5.46 -19.85 -4.43
CA GLU A 39 4.84 -21.12 -4.04
C GLU A 39 3.41 -21.24 -4.62
N ASP A 40 2.38 -21.24 -3.78
CA ASP A 40 0.97 -21.32 -4.16
C ASP A 40 0.23 -19.96 -4.10
N ARG A 41 0.97 -18.85 -3.98
CA ARG A 41 0.43 -17.50 -3.79
C ARG A 41 0.81 -16.54 -4.90
N LEU A 42 -0.13 -15.67 -5.26
CA LEU A 42 0.13 -14.50 -6.08
C LEU A 42 0.41 -13.31 -5.17
N VAL A 43 1.53 -12.64 -5.38
CA VAL A 43 2.01 -11.53 -4.55
C VAL A 43 2.28 -10.32 -5.42
N ILE A 44 1.84 -9.14 -4.98
CA ILE A 44 2.06 -7.87 -5.70
C ILE A 44 3.55 -7.53 -5.83
N THR A 45 3.94 -6.86 -6.91
CA THR A 45 5.32 -6.39 -7.14
C THR A 45 5.48 -4.90 -6.82
N LYS A 46 6.71 -4.38 -6.88
CA LYS A 46 6.94 -2.93 -6.83
C LYS A 46 6.23 -2.16 -7.95
N LYS A 47 6.09 -2.77 -9.15
CA LYS A 47 5.35 -2.17 -10.28
C LYS A 47 3.88 -1.95 -9.91
N TRP A 48 3.24 -2.92 -9.27
CA TRP A 48 1.89 -2.76 -8.72
C TRP A 48 1.80 -1.61 -7.74
N ILE A 49 2.73 -1.57 -6.78
CA ILE A 49 2.74 -0.56 -5.72
C ILE A 49 2.86 0.85 -6.31
N LYS A 50 3.87 1.10 -7.14
CA LYS A 50 4.06 2.40 -7.79
C LYS A 50 2.88 2.79 -8.66
N PHE A 51 2.32 1.86 -9.44
CA PHE A 51 1.17 2.17 -10.28
C PHE A 51 -0.05 2.54 -9.43
N SER A 52 -0.30 1.81 -8.34
CA SER A 52 -1.41 2.11 -7.41
C SER A 52 -1.30 3.47 -6.71
N GLY A 53 -0.08 4.03 -6.59
CA GLY A 53 0.14 5.38 -6.07
C GLY A 53 -0.17 6.51 -7.06
N LYS A 54 -0.24 6.22 -8.37
CA LYS A 54 -0.44 7.23 -9.43
C LYS A 54 -1.89 7.43 -9.84
N VAL A 55 -2.79 6.52 -9.46
CA VAL A 55 -4.17 6.47 -9.96
C VAL A 55 -5.17 6.14 -8.85
N SER A 56 -6.45 6.43 -9.09
CA SER A 56 -7.52 5.99 -8.19
C SER A 56 -7.62 4.46 -8.16
N ARG A 57 -8.22 3.88 -7.11
CA ARG A 57 -8.47 2.42 -7.04
C ARG A 57 -9.28 1.93 -8.25
N GLU A 58 -10.33 2.66 -8.63
CA GLU A 58 -11.20 2.28 -9.74
C GLU A 58 -10.43 2.30 -11.07
N ASP A 59 -9.64 3.35 -11.31
CA ASP A 59 -8.78 3.44 -12.49
C ASP A 59 -7.67 2.39 -12.50
N PHE A 60 -7.10 2.08 -11.34
CA PHE A 60 -6.12 1.02 -11.17
C PHE A 60 -6.68 -0.34 -11.58
N ILE A 61 -7.80 -0.75 -10.97
CA ILE A 61 -8.42 -2.05 -11.22
C ILE A 61 -8.87 -2.16 -12.68
N SER A 62 -9.55 -1.14 -13.21
CA SER A 62 -9.99 -1.14 -14.61
C SER A 62 -8.82 -1.14 -15.60
N SER A 63 -7.70 -0.45 -15.29
CA SER A 63 -6.48 -0.52 -16.11
C SER A 63 -5.85 -1.91 -16.07
N LEU A 64 -5.81 -2.57 -14.90
CA LEU A 64 -5.33 -3.96 -14.79
C LEU A 64 -6.19 -4.94 -15.59
N LEU A 65 -7.50 -4.72 -15.70
CA LEU A 65 -8.35 -5.51 -16.59
C LEU A 65 -8.00 -5.27 -18.07
N CYS A 66 -7.72 -4.03 -18.47
CA CYS A 66 -7.32 -3.69 -19.83
C CYS A 66 -6.00 -4.34 -20.29
N PHE A 67 -5.13 -4.77 -19.37
CA PHE A 67 -3.94 -5.55 -19.73
C PHE A 67 -4.26 -6.99 -20.19
N TYR A 68 -5.52 -7.45 -20.06
CA TYR A 68 -5.92 -8.75 -20.59
C TYR A 68 -5.76 -8.79 -22.13
N PRO A 69 -4.93 -9.68 -22.70
CA PRO A 69 -4.48 -9.53 -24.10
C PRO A 69 -5.59 -9.47 -25.15
N PRO A 70 -6.64 -10.33 -25.11
CA PRO A 70 -7.75 -10.24 -26.06
C PRO A 70 -8.50 -8.91 -25.98
N LEU A 71 -8.72 -8.40 -24.77
CA LEU A 71 -9.34 -7.09 -24.55
C LEU A 71 -8.43 -5.98 -25.06
N LEU A 72 -7.16 -5.98 -24.68
CA LEU A 72 -6.17 -4.98 -25.10
C LEU A 72 -6.11 -4.86 -26.61
N HIS A 73 -5.96 -6.00 -27.32
CA HIS A 73 -5.91 -6.00 -28.77
C HIS A 73 -7.18 -5.43 -29.39
N LYS A 74 -8.36 -5.73 -28.84
CA LYS A 74 -9.62 -5.17 -29.35
C LYS A 74 -9.71 -3.67 -29.14
N LEU A 75 -9.32 -3.19 -27.97
CA LEU A 75 -9.30 -1.76 -27.64
C LEU A 75 -8.32 -0.99 -28.54
N LEU A 76 -7.11 -1.53 -28.73
CA LEU A 76 -6.10 -0.96 -29.62
C LEU A 76 -6.55 -0.93 -31.10
N LYS A 77 -7.21 -2.00 -31.56
CA LYS A 77 -7.78 -2.05 -32.92
C LYS A 77 -8.85 -0.97 -33.12
N LYS A 78 -9.77 -0.82 -32.17
CA LYS A 78 -10.81 0.22 -32.23
C LYS A 78 -10.23 1.63 -32.33
N VAL A 79 -9.23 1.96 -31.50
CA VAL A 79 -8.63 3.31 -31.55
C VAL A 79 -7.79 3.52 -32.80
N TYR A 80 -7.17 2.47 -33.35
CA TYR A 80 -6.47 2.54 -34.64
C TYR A 80 -7.42 2.79 -35.83
N GLU A 81 -8.58 2.13 -35.85
CA GLU A 81 -9.62 2.36 -36.87
C GLU A 81 -10.13 3.82 -36.84
N GLU A 82 -10.36 4.36 -35.64
CA GLU A 82 -10.72 5.77 -35.47
C GLU A 82 -9.60 6.71 -35.94
N ALA A 83 -8.34 6.40 -35.64
CA ALA A 83 -7.20 7.17 -36.13
C ALA A 83 -7.11 7.16 -37.67
N CYS A 84 -7.44 6.04 -38.32
CA CYS A 84 -7.53 5.97 -39.79
C CYS A 84 -8.63 6.88 -40.33
N ILE A 85 -9.80 6.92 -39.69
CA ILE A 85 -10.91 7.81 -40.07
C ILE A 85 -10.50 9.28 -39.93
N ILE A 86 -9.83 9.63 -38.82
CA ILE A 86 -9.28 10.98 -38.59
C ILE A 86 -8.31 11.36 -39.71
N GLY A 87 -7.38 10.45 -40.05
CA GLY A 87 -6.42 10.66 -41.13
C GLY A 87 -7.07 10.85 -42.50
N GLN A 88 -8.10 10.06 -42.83
CA GLN A 88 -8.88 10.21 -44.06
C GLN A 88 -9.63 11.55 -44.15
N ARG A 89 -10.02 12.12 -43.00
CA ARG A 89 -10.65 13.44 -42.92
C ARG A 89 -9.65 14.60 -43.02
N GLY A 90 -8.34 14.31 -43.05
CA GLY A 90 -7.29 15.32 -43.16
C GLY A 90 -6.99 16.09 -41.87
N ASP A 91 -7.50 15.65 -40.71
CA ASP A 91 -7.23 16.28 -39.42
C ASP A 91 -5.87 15.82 -38.88
N SER A 92 -4.82 16.46 -39.41
CA SER A 92 -3.43 16.14 -39.06
C SER A 92 -3.12 16.43 -37.59
N LYS A 93 -3.83 17.39 -36.98
CA LYS A 93 -3.65 17.75 -35.57
C LYS A 93 -4.17 16.64 -34.66
N ALA A 94 -5.40 16.19 -34.88
CA ALA A 94 -5.99 15.11 -34.09
C ALA A 94 -5.24 13.78 -34.26
N LEU A 95 -4.71 13.50 -35.47
CA LEU A 95 -3.88 12.32 -35.71
C LEU A 95 -2.55 12.38 -34.93
N TYR A 96 -1.90 13.54 -34.87
CA TYR A 96 -0.70 13.75 -34.07
C TYR A 96 -0.99 13.55 -32.57
N GLU A 97 -2.07 14.15 -32.06
CA GLU A 97 -2.50 14.00 -30.67
C GLU A 97 -2.78 12.53 -30.31
N PHE A 98 -3.33 11.73 -31.23
CA PHE A 98 -3.51 10.29 -31.03
C PHE A 98 -2.18 9.54 -30.86
N ILE A 99 -1.21 9.79 -31.75
CA ILE A 99 0.10 9.12 -31.70
C ILE A 99 0.83 9.46 -30.40
N ASP A 100 0.82 10.74 -30.03
CA ASP A 100 1.44 11.25 -28.80
C ASP A 100 0.75 10.72 -27.53
N SER A 101 -0.53 10.35 -27.64
CA SER A 101 -1.32 9.87 -26.51
C SER A 101 -0.98 8.45 -26.06
N ILE A 102 -0.57 7.57 -26.98
CA ILE A 102 -0.38 6.13 -26.68
C ILE A 102 0.91 5.52 -27.26
N PRO A 103 2.08 6.18 -27.09
CA PRO A 103 3.33 5.74 -27.72
C PRO A 103 3.77 4.32 -27.32
N GLN A 104 3.52 3.87 -26.09
CA GLN A 104 3.96 2.55 -25.63
C GLN A 104 3.23 1.39 -26.34
N PHE A 105 2.07 1.66 -26.96
CA PHE A 105 1.30 0.64 -27.67
C PHE A 105 1.56 0.61 -29.18
N ALA A 106 2.45 1.45 -29.70
CA ALA A 106 2.70 1.58 -31.14
C ALA A 106 3.10 0.25 -31.79
N GLU A 107 4.02 -0.51 -31.17
CA GLU A 107 4.45 -1.81 -31.68
C GLU A 107 3.30 -2.83 -31.70
N THR A 108 2.52 -2.90 -30.62
CA THR A 108 1.35 -3.78 -30.54
C THR A 108 0.32 -3.43 -31.62
N ILE A 109 0.05 -2.13 -31.83
CA ILE A 109 -0.84 -1.65 -32.90
C ILE A 109 -0.34 -2.10 -34.27
N LEU A 110 0.95 -1.89 -34.57
CA LEU A 110 1.54 -2.31 -35.84
C LEU A 110 1.42 -3.82 -36.07
N ASN A 111 1.53 -4.61 -35.01
CA ASN A 111 1.42 -6.07 -35.05
C ASN A 111 -0.01 -6.59 -35.23
N ILE A 112 -1.04 -5.77 -34.97
CA ILE A 112 -2.45 -6.18 -35.06
C ILE A 112 -3.26 -5.41 -36.12
N LYS A 113 -2.70 -4.35 -36.72
CA LYS A 113 -3.43 -3.46 -37.64
C LYS A 113 -4.11 -4.19 -38.80
N ASP A 114 -3.49 -5.24 -39.34
CA ASP A 114 -3.98 -6.02 -40.47
C ASP A 114 -4.69 -7.32 -40.03
N LYS A 115 -4.73 -7.61 -38.73
CA LYS A 115 -5.40 -8.78 -38.18
C LYS A 115 -6.89 -8.49 -37.98
N ASP A 116 -7.70 -9.51 -38.18
CA ASP A 116 -9.09 -9.49 -37.73
C ASP A 116 -9.13 -9.80 -36.23
N VAL A 117 -9.71 -8.90 -35.46
CA VAL A 117 -9.85 -9.01 -34.00
C VAL A 117 -11.34 -9.01 -33.70
N GLU A 118 -11.91 -10.22 -33.70
CA GLU A 118 -13.33 -10.41 -33.45
C GLU A 118 -13.75 -9.94 -32.06
N GLU A 119 -14.93 -9.33 -31.97
CA GLU A 119 -15.54 -8.95 -30.68
C GLU A 119 -16.30 -10.13 -30.10
N THR A 120 -15.59 -10.96 -29.32
CA THR A 120 -16.18 -12.14 -28.67
C THR A 120 -17.03 -11.76 -27.44
N GLU A 121 -17.94 -12.66 -27.03
CA GLU A 121 -18.72 -12.49 -25.80
C GLU A 121 -17.83 -12.37 -24.55
N GLU A 122 -16.67 -13.03 -24.55
CA GLU A 122 -15.66 -12.87 -23.50
C GLU A 122 -15.16 -11.42 -23.42
N ILE A 123 -14.82 -10.78 -24.55
CA ILE A 123 -14.39 -9.38 -24.58
C ILE A 123 -15.52 -8.45 -24.11
N LYS A 124 -16.75 -8.67 -24.60
CA LYS A 124 -17.92 -7.84 -24.23
C LYS A 124 -18.21 -7.88 -22.73
N SER A 125 -17.94 -9.01 -22.08
CA SER A 125 -18.17 -9.11 -20.64
C SER A 125 -17.30 -8.13 -19.82
N PHE A 126 -16.18 -7.62 -20.34
CA PHE A 126 -15.34 -6.62 -19.67
C PHE A 126 -15.92 -5.20 -19.73
N TYR A 127 -16.80 -4.92 -20.68
CA TYR A 127 -17.25 -3.56 -20.98
C TYR A 127 -17.94 -2.90 -19.78
N GLN A 128 -18.79 -3.65 -19.08
CA GLN A 128 -19.44 -3.14 -17.88
C GLN A 128 -18.44 -2.85 -16.75
N ALA A 129 -17.47 -3.75 -16.52
CA ALA A 129 -16.50 -3.62 -15.43
C ALA A 129 -15.45 -2.51 -15.67
N VAL A 130 -15.10 -2.26 -16.94
CA VAL A 130 -14.03 -1.31 -17.30
C VAL A 130 -14.58 0.06 -17.68
N PHE A 131 -15.70 0.11 -18.39
CA PHE A 131 -16.22 1.32 -19.03
C PHE A 131 -17.65 1.69 -18.58
N ASN A 132 -18.27 0.89 -17.70
CA ASN A 132 -19.68 1.05 -17.29
C ASN A 132 -20.65 1.07 -18.50
N GLY A 133 -20.35 0.27 -19.52
CA GLY A 133 -21.11 0.21 -20.76
C GLY A 133 -20.21 -0.02 -21.97
N TYR A 134 -20.75 0.19 -23.17
CA TYR A 134 -19.98 -0.02 -24.40
C TYR A 134 -18.81 0.97 -24.53
N PRO A 135 -17.58 0.52 -24.84
CA PRO A 135 -16.39 1.37 -24.84
C PRO A 135 -16.44 2.40 -25.96
N GLN A 136 -16.40 3.68 -25.59
CA GLN A 136 -16.36 4.81 -26.51
C GLN A 136 -14.91 5.25 -26.74
N TYR A 137 -14.57 5.71 -27.95
CA TYR A 137 -13.20 6.12 -28.31
C TYR A 137 -12.50 6.99 -27.23
N PRO A 138 -13.09 8.07 -26.70
CA PRO A 138 -12.44 8.89 -25.68
C PRO A 138 -12.14 8.11 -24.39
N SER A 139 -13.06 7.23 -23.98
CA SER A 139 -12.89 6.40 -22.77
C SER A 139 -11.78 5.36 -22.94
N ILE A 140 -11.67 4.76 -24.12
CA ILE A 140 -10.58 3.82 -24.44
C ILE A 140 -9.24 4.54 -24.39
N LEU A 141 -9.15 5.69 -25.06
CA LEU A 141 -7.91 6.47 -25.11
C LEU A 141 -7.45 6.91 -23.72
N THR A 142 -8.37 7.34 -22.86
CA THR A 142 -8.07 7.66 -21.46
C THR A 142 -7.52 6.44 -20.71
N LYS A 143 -8.12 5.25 -20.85
CA LYS A 143 -7.61 4.04 -20.18
C LYS A 143 -6.22 3.64 -20.68
N LEU A 144 -5.98 3.70 -21.99
CA LEU A 144 -4.66 3.44 -22.57
C LEU A 144 -3.62 4.45 -22.06
N LYS A 145 -3.97 5.74 -21.94
CA LYS A 145 -3.11 6.75 -21.30
C LYS A 145 -2.77 6.37 -19.86
N THR A 146 -3.77 6.00 -19.07
CA THR A 146 -3.59 5.59 -17.67
C THR A 146 -2.69 4.37 -17.54
N MET A 147 -2.84 3.36 -18.40
CA MET A 147 -2.00 2.15 -18.39
C MET A 147 -0.52 2.46 -18.58
N GLN A 148 -0.18 3.49 -19.35
CA GLN A 148 1.21 3.89 -19.62
C GLN A 148 1.91 4.55 -18.40
N LEU A 149 1.17 4.86 -17.34
CA LEU A 149 1.74 5.32 -16.06
C LEU A 149 2.43 4.17 -15.29
N ALA A 150 2.17 2.92 -15.68
CA ALA A 150 2.83 1.75 -15.13
C ALA A 150 4.25 1.62 -15.69
N GLU A 151 5.23 2.01 -14.89
CA GLU A 151 6.64 1.91 -15.22
C GLU A 151 7.20 0.54 -14.84
N ASP A 152 8.07 -0.01 -15.68
CA ASP A 152 8.84 -1.19 -15.30
C ASP A 152 9.76 -0.87 -14.12
N THR A 153 9.81 -1.79 -13.16
CA THR A 153 10.58 -1.63 -11.93
C THR A 153 11.08 -2.98 -11.50
N GLU A 154 12.39 -3.07 -11.23
CA GLU A 154 13.00 -4.26 -10.64
C GLU A 154 12.38 -4.54 -9.28
N ASP A 155 11.96 -5.79 -9.06
CA ASP A 155 11.37 -6.21 -7.80
C ASP A 155 12.43 -6.78 -6.85
N VAL A 156 12.14 -6.78 -5.55
CA VAL A 156 12.99 -7.40 -4.52
C VAL A 156 12.67 -8.88 -4.35
N GLU A 157 13.55 -9.69 -3.81
CA GLU A 157 13.21 -11.07 -3.45
C GLU A 157 12.13 -11.14 -2.36
N LEU A 158 11.27 -12.15 -2.40
CA LEU A 158 10.28 -12.40 -1.33
C LEU A 158 10.90 -13.24 -0.23
N SER A 159 10.81 -12.75 1.00
CA SER A 159 11.00 -13.55 2.19
C SER A 159 9.65 -13.83 2.86
N PRO A 160 9.36 -15.08 3.24
CA PRO A 160 8.22 -15.39 4.08
C PRO A 160 8.23 -14.56 5.37
N MET A 161 7.06 -14.16 5.81
CA MET A 161 6.86 -13.41 7.04
C MET A 161 6.99 -14.35 8.23
N GLY A 162 7.75 -13.93 9.24
CA GLY A 162 7.83 -14.66 10.50
C GLY A 162 6.62 -14.45 11.40
N ASN A 163 6.79 -14.75 12.68
CA ASN A 163 5.68 -14.84 13.65
C ASN A 163 5.72 -13.72 14.70
N ASN A 164 6.73 -12.86 14.65
CA ASN A 164 6.96 -11.83 15.64
C ASN A 164 7.50 -10.54 15.01
N PRO A 165 7.44 -9.39 15.72
CA PRO A 165 7.77 -8.10 15.13
C PRO A 165 9.15 -8.02 14.47
N ASN A 166 10.19 -8.65 15.02
CA ASN A 166 11.55 -8.66 14.44
C ASN A 166 11.65 -9.38 13.09
N GLU A 167 10.77 -10.34 12.83
CA GLU A 167 10.76 -11.14 11.60
C GLU A 167 9.74 -10.60 10.59
N ILE A 168 8.76 -9.83 11.06
CA ILE A 168 7.74 -9.18 10.25
C ILE A 168 8.28 -7.87 9.66
N TRP A 169 8.80 -7.00 10.52
CA TRP A 169 9.31 -5.67 10.16
C TRP A 169 10.77 -5.74 9.71
N VAL A 170 10.95 -6.15 8.46
CA VAL A 170 12.26 -6.34 7.82
C VAL A 170 12.34 -5.59 6.50
N GLN A 171 13.55 -5.31 6.04
CA GLN A 171 13.80 -4.71 4.73
C GLN A 171 13.12 -5.51 3.61
N GLY A 172 12.53 -4.82 2.64
CA GLY A 172 11.83 -5.41 1.50
C GLY A 172 10.41 -5.90 1.79
N ARG A 173 9.95 -5.80 3.04
CA ARG A 173 8.57 -6.18 3.42
C ARG A 173 7.56 -5.24 2.75
N ARG A 174 6.48 -5.84 2.24
CA ARG A 174 5.31 -5.11 1.76
C ARG A 174 4.30 -4.98 2.90
N ILE A 175 3.86 -3.78 3.18
CA ILE A 175 2.97 -3.47 4.31
C ILE A 175 1.79 -2.67 3.78
N THR A 176 0.57 -3.01 4.16
CA THR A 176 -0.59 -2.23 3.73
C THR A 176 -0.55 -0.83 4.32
N SER A 177 -0.78 0.21 3.50
CA SER A 177 -0.98 1.58 3.98
C SER A 177 -2.41 1.82 4.49
N SER A 178 -3.32 0.89 4.26
CA SER A 178 -4.71 1.01 4.70
C SER A 178 -4.84 0.65 6.19
N VAL A 179 -5.42 1.56 6.96
CA VAL A 179 -5.64 1.37 8.41
C VAL A 179 -6.98 0.68 8.72
N ASN A 180 -7.90 0.64 7.74
CA ASN A 180 -9.29 0.19 7.94
C ASN A 180 -9.57 -1.22 7.40
N LEU A 181 -8.52 -2.01 7.12
CA LEU A 181 -8.71 -3.37 6.61
C LEU A 181 -9.19 -4.30 7.72
N SER A 182 -10.15 -5.15 7.37
CA SER A 182 -10.59 -6.24 8.23
C SER A 182 -9.48 -7.28 8.38
N LYS A 183 -9.43 -7.94 9.53
CA LYS A 183 -8.50 -9.04 9.77
C LYS A 183 -8.80 -10.21 8.84
N LEU A 184 -7.75 -10.75 8.23
CA LEU A 184 -7.80 -12.08 7.65
C LEU A 184 -7.84 -13.14 8.75
N LYS A 185 -8.57 -14.24 8.52
CA LYS A 185 -8.56 -15.40 9.43
C LYS A 185 -7.17 -16.03 9.52
N ASP A 186 -6.50 -16.07 8.37
CA ASP A 186 -5.17 -16.64 8.21
C ASP A 186 -4.17 -15.54 7.85
N LYS A 187 -2.96 -15.68 8.37
CA LYS A 187 -1.85 -14.77 8.09
C LYS A 187 -1.39 -14.89 6.63
N ASN A 188 -1.18 -13.76 5.96
CA ASN A 188 -0.50 -13.74 4.67
C ASN A 188 0.97 -14.15 4.81
N LYS A 189 1.51 -14.82 3.80
CA LYS A 189 2.87 -15.36 3.85
C LYS A 189 3.92 -14.32 3.49
N TYR A 190 3.62 -13.36 2.62
CA TYR A 190 4.61 -12.45 2.03
C TYR A 190 4.29 -10.97 2.27
N THR A 191 3.03 -10.61 2.50
CA THR A 191 2.60 -9.24 2.79
C THR A 191 2.15 -9.09 4.24
N PHE A 192 2.37 -7.92 4.83
CA PHE A 192 1.93 -7.61 6.17
C PHE A 192 0.65 -6.78 6.14
N THR A 193 -0.46 -7.45 6.43
CA THR A 193 -1.82 -6.90 6.53
C THR A 193 -2.49 -7.40 7.79
N PRO A 194 -3.64 -6.83 8.19
CA PRO A 194 -4.33 -7.31 9.38
C PRO A 194 -4.70 -8.79 9.31
N TYR A 195 -4.48 -9.52 10.39
CA TYR A 195 -4.86 -10.93 10.55
C TYR A 195 -5.20 -11.26 12.00
N GLU A 196 -5.95 -12.33 12.23
CA GLU A 196 -6.21 -12.83 13.57
C GLU A 196 -4.93 -13.40 14.18
N TYR A 197 -4.30 -12.62 15.07
CA TYR A 197 -3.03 -13.03 15.69
C TYR A 197 -3.20 -14.25 16.59
N LYS A 198 -2.61 -15.38 16.17
CA LYS A 198 -2.60 -16.67 16.90
C LYS A 198 -1.22 -17.30 16.99
N ASP A 199 -0.18 -16.56 16.62
CA ASP A 199 1.20 -17.05 16.54
C ASP A 199 1.79 -17.38 17.93
N PHE A 200 1.32 -16.69 18.98
CA PHE A 200 1.68 -16.93 20.37
C PHE A 200 0.47 -16.75 21.31
N PRO A 201 0.39 -17.50 22.42
CA PRO A 201 -0.64 -17.29 23.43
C PRO A 201 -0.36 -16.01 24.20
N VAL A 202 -1.20 -14.98 24.01
CA VAL A 202 -1.13 -13.67 24.68
C VAL A 202 -2.55 -13.23 25.05
N GLU A 203 -2.67 -12.22 25.92
CA GLU A 203 -3.96 -11.60 26.20
C GLU A 203 -4.57 -10.96 24.94
N GLU A 204 -5.91 -10.94 24.90
CA GLU A 204 -6.67 -10.39 23.78
C GLU A 204 -6.25 -8.97 23.40
N LYS A 205 -5.96 -8.12 24.39
CA LYS A 205 -5.49 -6.75 24.16
C LYS A 205 -4.16 -6.69 23.40
N VAL A 206 -3.27 -7.65 23.63
CA VAL A 206 -1.96 -7.75 22.96
C VAL A 206 -2.11 -8.41 21.59
N ALA A 207 -2.92 -9.47 21.50
CA ALA A 207 -3.27 -10.09 20.22
C ALA A 207 -3.92 -9.06 19.28
N GLU A 208 -4.77 -8.17 19.79
CA GLU A 208 -5.38 -7.08 19.05
C GLU A 208 -4.34 -6.13 18.47
N VAL A 209 -3.34 -5.70 19.24
CA VAL A 209 -2.24 -4.87 18.72
C VAL A 209 -1.45 -5.61 17.64
N LEU A 210 -1.06 -6.86 17.92
CA LEU A 210 -0.27 -7.69 17.00
C LEU A 210 -1.03 -8.09 15.73
N SER A 211 -2.36 -8.00 15.76
CA SER A 211 -3.23 -8.26 14.60
C SER A 211 -3.16 -7.16 13.56
N TYR A 212 -2.74 -5.94 13.90
CA TYR A 212 -2.72 -4.80 12.98
C TYR A 212 -1.31 -4.22 12.84
N PRO A 213 -0.83 -3.99 11.60
CA PRO A 213 0.48 -3.38 11.37
C PRO A 213 0.66 -2.08 12.12
N TRP A 214 -0.27 -1.15 11.95
CA TRP A 214 -0.12 0.21 12.47
C TRP A 214 -0.29 0.32 13.99
N LYS A 215 -1.12 -0.53 14.62
CA LYS A 215 -1.17 -0.63 16.09
C LYS A 215 0.16 -1.17 16.64
N THR A 216 0.73 -2.18 15.99
CA THR A 216 2.03 -2.74 16.37
C THR A 216 3.14 -1.70 16.22
N PHE A 217 3.16 -0.98 15.10
CA PHE A 217 4.13 0.10 14.84
C PHE A 217 4.07 1.17 15.93
N LEU A 218 2.88 1.74 16.18
CA LEU A 218 2.69 2.81 17.17
C LEU A 218 3.06 2.36 18.57
N THR A 219 2.69 1.14 18.96
CA THR A 219 3.09 0.57 20.26
C THR A 219 4.61 0.56 20.40
N ILE A 220 5.32 0.09 19.36
CA ILE A 220 6.78 -0.01 19.39
C ILE A 220 7.44 1.38 19.34
N LEU A 221 6.88 2.33 18.58
CA LEU A 221 7.34 3.73 18.55
C LEU A 221 7.20 4.39 19.95
N SER A 222 6.07 4.21 20.63
CA SER A 222 5.90 4.73 21.99
C SER A 222 6.79 4.01 23.02
N MET A 223 7.15 2.73 22.78
CA MET A 223 8.18 2.07 23.59
C MET A 223 9.56 2.70 23.37
N VAL A 224 9.89 3.14 22.16
CA VAL A 224 11.13 3.88 21.88
C VAL A 224 11.12 5.22 22.63
N ALA A 225 10.01 5.96 22.62
CA ALA A 225 9.85 7.19 23.40
C ALA A 225 10.12 6.96 24.90
N LEU A 226 9.52 5.93 25.47
CA LEU A 226 9.70 5.54 26.88
C LEU A 226 11.16 5.18 27.21
N GLU A 227 11.85 4.50 26.30
CA GLU A 227 13.27 4.14 26.50
C GLU A 227 14.17 5.38 26.54
N TYR A 228 13.86 6.43 25.76
CA TYR A 228 14.55 7.72 25.88
C TYR A 228 14.28 8.38 27.23
N GLN A 229 13.02 8.47 27.66
CA GLN A 229 12.64 9.04 28.96
C GLN A 229 13.34 8.31 30.11
N THR A 230 13.44 6.99 30.04
CA THR A 230 14.15 6.15 31.03
C THR A 230 15.66 6.42 31.03
N ALA A 231 16.24 6.82 29.90
CA ALA A 231 17.63 7.25 29.79
C ALA A 231 17.85 8.70 30.26
N GLY A 232 16.81 9.40 30.72
CA GLY A 232 16.89 10.72 31.34
C GLY A 232 16.72 11.90 30.37
N PHE A 233 16.22 11.68 29.16
CA PHE A 233 15.90 12.76 28.22
C PHE A 233 14.70 12.44 27.33
N GLU A 234 14.03 13.46 26.79
CA GLU A 234 12.96 13.26 25.80
C GLU A 234 13.59 13.11 24.42
N GLY A 235 13.31 12.01 23.71
CA GLY A 235 13.88 11.76 22.37
C GLY A 235 12.92 12.13 21.24
N LEU A 236 11.64 11.82 21.43
CA LEU A 236 10.55 12.06 20.49
C LEU A 236 9.23 12.24 21.23
N SER A 237 8.26 12.87 20.57
CA SER A 237 6.90 13.09 21.11
C SER A 237 5.87 13.11 19.98
N ILE A 238 4.66 12.62 20.26
CA ILE A 238 3.50 12.67 19.36
C ILE A 238 2.48 13.61 20.00
N ARG A 239 2.10 14.66 19.29
CA ARG A 239 1.26 15.73 19.84
C ARG A 239 0.12 16.12 18.91
N PRO A 240 -0.99 16.60 19.46
CA PRO A 240 -2.10 17.12 18.68
C PRO A 240 -1.67 18.39 17.95
N THR A 241 -2.18 18.60 16.74
CA THR A 241 -2.00 19.87 16.04
C THR A 241 -2.96 20.93 16.53
N ASP A 242 -4.21 20.52 16.82
CA ASP A 242 -5.22 21.37 17.43
C ASP A 242 -5.25 21.13 18.94
N HIS A 243 -4.86 22.17 19.68
CA HIS A 243 -4.80 22.14 21.13
C HIS A 243 -6.14 22.43 21.84
N THR A 244 -7.23 22.57 21.09
CA THR A 244 -8.55 22.84 21.67
C THR A 244 -9.31 21.58 22.07
N ASN A 245 -9.07 20.45 21.38
CA ASN A 245 -9.74 19.18 21.70
C ASN A 245 -8.86 17.96 21.41
N TYR A 246 -8.14 17.51 22.44
CA TYR A 246 -7.18 16.41 22.38
C TYR A 246 -7.81 15.01 22.20
N TYR A 247 -9.14 14.90 22.35
CA TYR A 247 -9.86 13.62 22.32
C TYR A 247 -10.66 13.41 21.03
N ALA A 248 -10.79 14.43 20.19
CA ALA A 248 -11.39 14.28 18.87
C ALA A 248 -10.33 13.88 17.84
N THR A 249 -10.68 12.98 16.91
CA THR A 249 -9.81 12.59 15.81
C THR A 249 -9.34 13.81 15.02
N GLN A 250 -8.02 13.99 14.96
CA GLN A 250 -7.38 15.13 14.32
C GLN A 250 -6.00 14.74 13.77
N PRO A 251 -5.39 15.56 12.89
CA PRO A 251 -4.00 15.39 12.52
C PRO A 251 -3.07 15.46 13.73
N LEU A 252 -2.03 14.62 13.75
CA LEU A 252 -1.00 14.65 14.77
C LEU A 252 0.35 15.09 14.19
N ASP A 253 1.13 15.74 15.03
CA ASP A 253 2.49 16.18 14.72
C ASP A 253 3.52 15.32 15.43
N PHE A 254 4.63 15.06 14.76
CA PHE A 254 5.77 14.34 15.28
C PHE A 254 6.91 15.31 15.62
N TYR A 255 7.38 15.24 16.86
CA TYR A 255 8.46 16.05 17.39
C TYR A 255 9.66 15.19 17.76
N ILE A 256 10.85 15.75 17.60
CA ILE A 256 12.09 15.21 18.15
C ILE A 256 12.78 16.26 19.01
N PHE A 257 13.66 15.80 19.89
CA PHE A 257 14.56 16.69 20.64
C PHE A 257 15.98 16.42 20.17
N ASN A 258 16.60 17.40 19.51
CA ASN A 258 17.93 17.21 18.97
C ASN A 258 18.99 17.02 20.06
N THR A 259 20.22 16.73 19.67
CA THR A 259 21.33 16.50 20.62
C THR A 259 21.67 17.71 21.50
N LYS A 260 21.17 18.91 21.18
CA LYS A 260 21.28 20.13 22.00
C LYS A 260 20.10 20.31 22.96
N GLY A 261 19.17 19.35 23.02
CA GLY A 261 17.95 19.41 23.81
C GLY A 261 16.90 20.38 23.26
N ARG A 262 17.01 20.81 22.00
CA ARG A 262 16.00 21.66 21.36
C ARG A 262 14.91 20.80 20.76
N GLU A 263 13.68 21.13 21.09
CA GLU A 263 12.50 20.55 20.45
C GLU A 263 12.36 21.05 19.01
N ILE A 264 12.07 20.12 18.09
CA ILE A 264 11.88 20.39 16.67
C ILE A 264 10.67 19.59 16.18
N ARG A 265 9.73 20.28 15.54
CA ARG A 265 8.64 19.64 14.78
C ARG A 265 9.20 19.09 13.48
N VAL A 266 9.19 17.77 13.32
CA VAL A 266 9.61 17.09 12.08
C VAL A 266 8.55 17.27 10.99
N GLY A 267 7.27 17.10 11.35
CA GLY A 267 6.16 17.15 10.41
C GLY A 267 4.90 16.48 10.96
N ARG A 268 4.03 16.02 10.07
CA ARG A 268 2.88 15.17 10.42
C ARG A 268 3.33 13.77 10.78
N LEU A 269 2.63 13.11 11.70
CA LEU A 269 2.93 11.73 12.08
C LEU A 269 2.75 10.75 10.90
N ASN A 270 1.70 10.90 10.09
CA ASN A 270 1.48 10.07 8.90
C ASN A 270 2.67 10.15 7.92
N ASP A 271 3.19 11.36 7.69
CA ASP A 271 4.33 11.59 6.80
C ASP A 271 5.61 11.00 7.39
N PHE A 272 5.85 11.17 8.70
CA PHE A 272 6.97 10.54 9.40
C PHE A 272 6.98 9.01 9.21
N VAL A 273 5.82 8.36 9.34
CA VAL A 273 5.71 6.90 9.16
C VAL A 273 5.99 6.50 7.71
N TYR A 274 5.50 7.28 6.75
CA TYR A 274 5.78 7.05 5.33
C TYR A 274 7.27 7.16 5.03
N GLU A 275 7.91 8.25 5.45
CA GLU A 275 9.35 8.50 5.27
C GLU A 275 10.20 7.43 5.96
N PHE A 276 9.85 7.03 7.19
CA PHE A 276 10.51 5.94 7.89
C PHE A 276 10.48 4.64 7.06
N CYS A 277 9.32 4.29 6.49
CA CYS A 277 9.19 3.07 5.70
C CYS A 277 10.04 3.15 4.42
N MET A 278 10.00 4.29 3.72
CA MET A 278 10.79 4.52 2.50
C MET A 278 12.30 4.44 2.75
N GLU A 279 12.81 5.11 3.78
CA GLU A 279 14.24 5.13 4.14
C GLU A 279 14.75 3.76 4.61
N ASN A 280 13.85 2.88 5.07
CA ASN A 280 14.18 1.52 5.52
C ASN A 280 13.73 0.44 4.52
N ASP A 281 13.45 0.81 3.27
CA ASP A 281 13.11 -0.12 2.19
C ASP A 281 11.88 -1.02 2.51
N MET A 282 10.92 -0.48 3.26
CA MET A 282 9.63 -1.11 3.54
C MET A 282 8.58 -0.52 2.60
N TYR A 283 7.98 -1.36 1.75
CA TYR A 283 7.13 -0.92 0.66
C TYR A 283 5.67 -0.85 1.06
N LEU A 284 5.09 0.34 1.05
CA LEU A 284 3.70 0.58 1.41
C LEU A 284 2.77 0.35 0.23
N PHE A 285 1.66 -0.36 0.44
CA PHE A 285 0.67 -0.61 -0.62
C PHE A 285 -0.77 -0.29 -0.19
N PRO A 286 -1.52 0.52 -0.97
CA PRO A 286 -1.03 1.36 -2.07
C PRO A 286 0.05 2.35 -1.59
N ASP A 287 0.83 2.89 -2.53
CA ASP A 287 1.95 3.82 -2.26
C ASP A 287 1.44 5.18 -1.78
N LYS A 288 1.11 5.26 -0.49
CA LYS A 288 0.60 6.44 0.20
C LYS A 288 0.93 6.39 1.69
N ALA A 289 0.94 7.56 2.33
CA ALA A 289 1.06 7.66 3.78
C ALA A 289 -0.12 6.96 4.48
N PRO A 290 0.14 6.10 5.48
CA PRO A 290 -0.93 5.50 6.29
C PRO A 290 -1.53 6.55 7.23
N GLU A 291 -2.85 6.51 7.42
CA GLU A 291 -3.57 7.42 8.34
C GLU A 291 -3.40 6.97 9.81
N VAL A 292 -2.16 6.86 10.28
CA VAL A 292 -1.82 6.39 11.64
C VAL A 292 -2.34 7.30 12.74
N ASP A 293 -2.62 8.57 12.45
CA ASP A 293 -3.32 9.47 13.39
C ASP A 293 -4.63 8.84 13.86
N LYS A 294 -5.45 8.32 12.94
CA LYS A 294 -6.71 7.64 13.27
C LYS A 294 -6.47 6.44 14.18
N VAL A 295 -5.41 5.68 13.91
CA VAL A 295 -5.01 4.52 14.71
C VAL A 295 -4.61 4.92 16.13
N VAL A 296 -3.99 6.09 16.33
CA VAL A 296 -3.71 6.62 17.68
C VAL A 296 -5.01 6.85 18.45
N PHE A 297 -6.03 7.46 17.82
CA PHE A 297 -7.33 7.68 18.43
C PHE A 297 -8.09 6.37 18.69
N ASP A 298 -8.08 5.42 17.76
CA ASP A 298 -8.66 4.08 17.98
C ASP A 298 -7.98 3.38 19.17
N MET A 299 -6.64 3.49 19.28
CA MET A 299 -5.89 2.94 20.40
C MET A 299 -6.16 3.67 21.72
N MET A 300 -6.53 4.95 21.67
CA MET A 300 -6.94 5.72 22.84
C MET A 300 -8.33 5.27 23.34
N ASP A 301 -9.29 5.10 22.43
CA ASP A 301 -10.63 4.55 22.76
C ASP A 301 -10.53 3.13 23.34
N GLU A 302 -9.55 2.35 22.86
CA GLU A 302 -9.24 1.01 23.35
C GLU A 302 -8.39 0.97 24.64
N GLN A 303 -8.09 2.14 25.25
CA GLN A 303 -7.27 2.29 26.45
C GLN A 303 -5.86 1.69 26.34
N LYS A 304 -5.26 1.80 25.15
CA LYS A 304 -3.87 1.40 24.86
C LYS A 304 -2.92 2.60 24.83
N ILE A 305 -3.44 3.78 24.49
CA ILE A 305 -2.76 5.07 24.50
C ILE A 305 -3.56 6.04 25.40
N ASP A 306 -2.87 6.88 26.14
CA ASP A 306 -3.45 7.99 26.91
C ASP A 306 -2.91 9.33 26.40
N PHE A 307 -3.65 10.41 26.61
CA PHE A 307 -3.14 11.77 26.47
C PHE A 307 -2.66 12.27 27.84
N LYS A 308 -1.36 12.60 27.96
CA LYS A 308 -0.75 13.04 29.21
C LYS A 308 0.34 14.07 28.91
N ASP A 309 0.42 15.12 29.73
CA ASP A 309 1.48 16.14 29.66
C ASP A 309 1.64 16.78 28.26
N GLY A 310 0.55 16.87 27.48
CA GLY A 310 0.55 17.46 26.14
C GLY A 310 0.85 16.49 24.99
N GLU A 311 1.03 15.21 25.27
CA GLU A 311 1.42 14.18 24.30
C GLU A 311 0.62 12.88 24.41
N TYR A 312 0.65 12.07 23.35
CA TYR A 312 0.05 10.74 23.31
C TYR A 312 1.09 9.66 23.69
N VAL A 313 0.84 8.95 24.79
CA VAL A 313 1.77 7.99 25.40
C VAL A 313 1.10 6.64 25.65
N LEU A 314 1.89 5.57 25.87
CA LEU A 314 1.32 4.27 26.23
C LEU A 314 0.55 4.34 27.54
N ASN A 315 -0.67 3.79 27.55
CA ASN A 315 -1.45 3.63 28.77
C ASN A 315 -0.68 2.79 29.79
N GLU A 316 -0.66 3.21 31.06
CA GLU A 316 0.11 2.55 32.13
C GLU A 316 -0.26 1.06 32.30
N LYS A 317 -1.54 0.70 32.24
CA LYS A 317 -1.98 -0.69 32.37
C LYS A 317 -1.54 -1.53 31.18
N PHE A 318 -1.61 -0.96 29.98
CA PHE A 318 -1.17 -1.65 28.77
C PHE A 318 0.36 -1.78 28.72
N LYS A 319 1.08 -0.74 29.17
CA LYS A 319 2.54 -0.76 29.36
C LYS A 319 2.94 -1.91 30.31
N ASP A 320 2.32 -2.01 31.47
CA ASP A 320 2.62 -3.08 32.43
C ASP A 320 2.38 -4.47 31.82
N LEU A 321 1.30 -4.63 31.05
CA LEU A 321 0.98 -5.87 30.36
C LEU A 321 2.09 -6.29 29.38
N ILE A 322 2.53 -5.40 28.48
CA ILE A 322 3.54 -5.72 27.46
C ILE A 322 4.96 -5.81 28.04
N TYR A 323 5.23 -5.20 29.20
CA TYR A 323 6.55 -5.21 29.83
C TYR A 323 6.77 -6.32 30.86
N SER A 324 5.68 -6.81 31.48
CA SER A 324 5.75 -7.73 32.62
C SER A 324 5.12 -9.10 32.35
N LYS A 325 4.06 -9.18 31.53
CA LYS A 325 3.33 -10.44 31.29
C LYS A 325 3.50 -10.93 29.86
N ASP A 326 2.97 -10.20 28.89
CA ASP A 326 3.03 -10.56 27.46
C ASP A 326 4.23 -9.91 26.80
N ILE A 327 5.42 -10.35 27.23
CA ILE A 327 6.72 -9.80 26.82
C ILE A 327 7.09 -10.06 25.35
N ILE A 328 6.17 -10.59 24.53
CA ILE A 328 6.37 -10.84 23.10
C ILE A 328 6.74 -9.53 22.39
N ILE A 329 5.97 -8.46 22.57
CA ILE A 329 6.30 -7.16 21.95
C ILE A 329 7.67 -6.68 22.45
N LYS A 330 7.91 -6.66 23.77
CA LYS A 330 9.20 -6.24 24.37
C LYS A 330 10.41 -7.01 23.86
N ASN A 331 10.35 -8.34 23.87
CA ASN A 331 11.50 -9.19 23.58
C ASN A 331 11.68 -9.46 22.09
N ARG A 332 10.59 -9.50 21.32
CA ARG A 332 10.60 -9.84 19.90
C ARG A 332 10.44 -8.63 18.98
N SER A 333 10.66 -7.41 19.48
CA SER A 333 10.78 -6.18 18.68
C SER A 333 12.15 -5.52 18.74
N ARG A 334 13.15 -6.12 19.42
CA ARG A 334 14.47 -5.49 19.64
C ARG A 334 15.15 -4.97 18.36
N LYS A 335 15.11 -5.74 17.26
CA LYS A 335 15.70 -5.32 15.98
C LYS A 335 14.94 -4.14 15.40
N PHE A 336 13.62 -4.25 15.33
CA PHE A 336 12.77 -3.18 14.79
C PHE A 336 12.83 -1.89 15.63
N LYS A 337 12.87 -2.01 16.96
CA LYS A 337 13.13 -0.88 17.87
C LYS A 337 14.48 -0.22 17.61
N SER A 338 15.53 -1.01 17.34
CA SER A 338 16.83 -0.47 16.96
C SER A 338 16.71 0.35 15.68
N THR A 339 16.07 -0.19 14.64
CA THR A 339 15.83 0.52 13.38
C THR A 339 15.08 1.83 13.58
N LEU A 340 14.02 1.85 14.40
CA LEU A 340 13.30 3.07 14.75
C LEU A 340 14.18 4.08 15.51
N LYS A 341 14.94 3.62 16.49
CA LYS A 341 15.90 4.47 17.22
C LYS A 341 16.96 5.05 16.31
N ASP A 342 17.57 4.23 15.46
CA ASP A 342 18.62 4.65 14.54
C ASP A 342 18.09 5.73 13.58
N TYR A 343 16.85 5.58 13.10
CA TYR A 343 16.18 6.60 12.30
C TYR A 343 15.92 7.90 13.08
N VAL A 344 15.41 7.79 14.31
CA VAL A 344 15.19 8.96 15.19
C VAL A 344 16.51 9.65 15.52
N GLU A 345 17.57 8.92 15.82
CA GLU A 345 18.91 9.48 16.05
C GLU A 345 19.46 10.18 14.81
N LYS A 346 19.26 9.64 13.60
CA LYS A 346 19.61 10.31 12.35
C LYS A 346 18.91 11.68 12.26
N LEU A 347 17.62 11.75 12.57
CA LEU A 347 16.87 13.02 12.59
C LEU A 347 17.40 13.98 13.66
N ARG A 348 17.63 13.49 14.89
CA ARG A 348 18.16 14.28 16.03
C ARG A 348 19.56 14.86 15.81
N ASN A 349 20.34 14.24 14.94
CA ASN A 349 21.68 14.71 14.57
C ASN A 349 21.65 15.70 13.40
N THR A 350 20.62 15.64 12.55
CA THR A 350 20.54 16.43 11.32
C THR A 350 19.74 17.72 11.49
N LEU A 351 18.73 17.72 12.37
CA LEU A 351 17.87 18.86 12.71
C LEU A 351 18.32 19.50 14.03
#